data_AF-A0A6B3AHG2-F1
#
_entry.id   AF-A0A6B3AHG2-F1
#
_cell.length_a   1.000
_cell.length_b   1.000
_cell.length_c   1.000
_cell.angle_alpha   90.00
_cell.angle_beta   90.00
_cell.angle_gamma   90.00
#
_symmetry.space_group_name_H-M   'P 1'
#
loop_
_entity.id
_entity.type
_entity.pdbx_description
1 polymer ?
#
loop_
_entity_poly.entity_id
_entity_poly.type
_entity_poly.pdbx_seq_one_letter_code
_entity_poly.pdbx_strand_id
1 'polypeptide(L)' 'MATPRTMKLPCWTCGTAQRHRQLHRTEQDWLKERLGRSGVNEFWLCENVLDPDTGRQCRNLRTGFVMKPFPKAVRVPVPE' A
#
# COMPACT_ATOMS: atom_id res chain seq x y z
N MET A 1 17.24 1.01 -10.72
CA MET A 1 15.95 1.24 -10.02
C MET A 1 16.18 0.92 -8.55
N ALA A 2 15.94 1.87 -7.64
CA ALA A 2 16.10 1.60 -6.21
C ALA A 2 15.02 0.60 -5.76
N THR A 3 15.41 -0.53 -5.19
CA THR A 3 14.47 -1.52 -4.65
C THR A 3 13.66 -0.86 -3.52
N PRO A 4 12.31 -0.84 -3.59
CA PRO A 4 11.50 -0.25 -2.54
C PRO A 4 11.75 -1.01 -1.23
N ARG A 5 11.91 -0.26 -0.12
CA ARG A 5 12.04 -0.88 1.20
C ARG A 5 10.77 -1.69 1.50
N THR A 6 10.96 -2.88 2.04
CA THR A 6 9.85 -3.76 2.44
C THR A 6 9.91 -4.09 3.93
N MET A 7 8.76 -4.19 4.58
CA MET A 7 8.62 -4.51 5.99
C MET A 7 7.40 -5.42 6.22
N LYS A 8 7.49 -6.37 7.16
CA LYS A 8 6.35 -7.20 7.56
C LYS A 8 5.55 -6.47 8.64
N LEU A 9 4.30 -6.12 8.32
CA LEU A 9 3.43 -5.31 9.17
C LEU A 9 1.99 -5.85 9.16
N PRO A 10 1.19 -5.67 10.22
CA PRO A 10 -0.22 -6.06 10.21
C PRO A 10 -1.00 -5.26 9.16
N CYS A 11 -1.77 -5.96 8.34
CA CYS A 11 -2.66 -5.35 7.36
C CYS A 11 -4.11 -5.43 7.86
N TRP A 12 -4.80 -4.29 7.87
CA TRP A 12 -6.20 -4.23 8.31
C TRP A 12 -7.11 -5.14 7.48
N THR A 13 -6.94 -5.15 6.15
CA THR A 13 -7.81 -5.93 5.26
C THR A 13 -7.44 -7.40 5.17
N CYS A 14 -6.18 -7.78 5.44
CA CYS A 14 -5.76 -9.19 5.46
C CYS A 14 -5.86 -9.83 6.84
N GLY A 15 -6.07 -9.04 7.91
CA GLY A 15 -6.15 -9.51 9.29
C GLY A 15 -4.84 -10.06 9.88
N THR A 16 -3.74 -10.03 9.12
CA THR A 16 -2.47 -10.71 9.45
C THR A 16 -1.26 -9.86 9.12
N ALA A 17 -0.09 -10.24 9.66
CA ALA A 17 1.18 -9.60 9.37
C ALA A 17 1.67 -9.98 7.96
N GLN A 18 1.59 -9.02 7.04
CA GLN A 18 1.87 -9.19 5.62
C GLN A 18 3.07 -8.35 5.19
N ARG A 19 3.69 -8.74 4.07
CA ARG A 19 4.75 -7.93 3.46
C ARG A 19 4.13 -6.65 2.91
N HIS A 20 4.69 -5.52 3.34
CA HIS A 20 4.37 -4.22 2.79
C HIS A 20 5.61 -3.59 2.20
N ARG A 21 5.44 -2.77 1.16
CA ARG A 21 6.52 -1.99 0.56
C ARG A 21 6.20 -0.50 0.51
N GLN A 22 7.22 0.31 0.32
CA GLN A 22 7.01 1.71 -0.05
C GLN A 22 6.37 1.83 -1.44
N LEU A 23 5.60 2.89 -1.62
CA LEU A 23 4.97 3.23 -2.89
C LEU A 23 6.01 3.63 -3.94
N HIS A 24 5.80 3.21 -5.18
CA HIS A 24 6.55 3.71 -6.32
C HIS A 24 6.12 5.14 -6.69
N ARG A 25 6.93 5.84 -7.47
CA ARG A 25 6.65 7.24 -7.85
C ARG A 25 5.26 7.44 -8.44
N THR A 26 4.83 6.57 -9.36
CA THR A 26 3.48 6.61 -9.97
C THR A 26 2.37 6.42 -8.94
N GLU A 27 2.54 5.47 -8.03
CA GLU A 27 1.58 5.20 -6.95
C GLU A 27 1.55 6.34 -5.92
N GLN A 28 2.69 6.96 -5.66
CA GLN A 28 2.79 8.15 -4.81
C GLN A 28 2.06 9.32 -5.47
N ASP A 29 2.29 9.57 -6.75
CA ASP A 29 1.67 10.70 -7.46
C ASP A 29 0.14 10.52 -7.51
N TRP A 30 -0.35 9.31 -7.80
CA TRP A 30 -1.77 8.98 -7.66
C TRP A 30 -2.32 9.24 -6.24
N LEU A 31 -1.56 8.86 -5.20
CA LEU A 31 -1.99 9.06 -3.82
C LEU A 31 -1.94 10.53 -3.41
N LYS A 32 -0.97 11.31 -3.89
CA LYS A 32 -0.88 12.76 -3.69
C LYS A 32 -2.09 13.47 -4.29
N GLU A 33 -2.43 13.14 -5.54
CA GLU A 33 -3.61 13.67 -6.23
C GLU A 33 -4.90 13.31 -5.48
N ARG A 34 -5.04 12.04 -5.08
CA ARG A 34 -6.22 11.56 -4.35
C ARG A 34 -6.39 12.22 -2.98
N LEU A 35 -5.31 12.51 -2.28
CA LEU A 35 -5.33 13.08 -0.92
C LEU A 35 -5.17 14.60 -0.88
N GLY A 36 -4.78 15.24 -2.00
CA GLY A 36 -4.38 16.64 -2.03
C GLY A 36 -3.15 16.95 -1.17
N ARG A 37 -2.22 15.99 -1.03
CA ARG A 37 -1.03 16.12 -0.16
C ARG A 37 0.26 16.16 -0.97
N SER A 38 1.26 16.91 -0.50
CA SER A 38 2.58 16.97 -1.15
C SER A 38 3.48 15.77 -0.81
N GLY A 39 3.25 15.12 0.35
CA GLY A 39 4.06 14.00 0.85
C GLY A 39 3.20 12.79 1.19
N VAL A 40 3.64 11.62 0.70
CA VAL A 40 2.98 10.32 0.91
C VAL A 40 3.99 9.18 1.13
N ASN A 41 5.22 9.51 1.53
CA ASN A 41 6.32 8.56 1.71
C ASN A 41 6.15 7.69 2.97
N GLU A 42 5.28 8.13 3.90
CA GLU A 42 4.93 7.40 5.11
C GLU A 42 4.02 6.20 4.84
N PHE A 43 3.44 6.11 3.64
CA PHE A 43 2.50 5.06 3.26
C PHE A 43 3.21 3.81 2.75
N TRP A 44 2.68 2.69 3.21
CA TRP A 44 3.13 1.35 2.88
C TRP A 44 1.99 0.59 2.23
N LEU A 45 2.30 -0.05 1.11
CA LEU A 45 1.39 -0.85 0.31
C LEU A 45 1.50 -2.32 0.70
N CYS A 46 0.39 -2.96 1.03
CA CYS A 46 0.34 -4.41 1.23
C CYS A 46 0.51 -5.16 -0.10
N GLU A 47 1.52 -6.02 -0.18
CA GLU A 47 1.82 -6.85 -1.35
C GLU A 47 1.24 -8.26 -1.24
N ASN A 48 0.43 -8.53 -0.21
CA ASN A 48 -0.15 -9.85 -0.03
C ASN A 48 -0.99 -10.25 -1.25
N VAL A 49 -0.70 -11.41 -1.82
CA VAL A 49 -1.49 -11.99 -2.90
C VAL A 49 -2.76 -12.55 -2.29
N LEU A 50 -3.90 -11.95 -2.63
CA LEU A 50 -5.22 -12.39 -2.20
C LEU A 50 -5.73 -13.56 -3.03
N ASP A 51 -5.35 -13.59 -4.32
CA ASP A 51 -5.76 -14.62 -5.26
C ASP A 51 -4.53 -15.03 -6.08
N PRO A 52 -4.03 -16.26 -5.90
CA PRO A 52 -2.85 -16.75 -6.61
C PRO A 52 -3.13 -17.04 -8.09
N ASP A 53 -4.37 -17.34 -8.47
CA ASP A 53 -4.75 -17.68 -9.84
C ASP A 53 -4.80 -16.43 -10.72
N THR A 54 -5.27 -15.30 -10.15
CA THR A 54 -5.33 -14.01 -10.85
C THR A 54 -4.16 -13.08 -10.55
N GLY A 55 -3.28 -13.46 -9.61
CA GLY A 55 -2.20 -12.60 -9.12
C GLY A 55 -2.68 -11.36 -8.36
N ARG A 56 -3.95 -11.33 -7.94
CA ARG A 56 -4.57 -10.15 -7.33
C ARG A 56 -3.93 -9.86 -5.98
N GLN A 57 -3.31 -8.70 -5.86
CA GLN A 57 -2.72 -8.23 -4.61
C GLN A 57 -3.73 -7.44 -3.76
N CYS A 58 -3.50 -7.42 -2.45
CA CYS A 58 -4.30 -6.67 -1.50
C CYS A 58 -4.24 -5.16 -1.73
N ARG A 59 -3.02 -4.63 -1.94
CA ARG A 59 -2.73 -3.22 -2.26
C ARG A 59 -3.31 -2.21 -1.28
N ASN A 60 -3.66 -2.64 -0.06
CA ASN A 60 -4.17 -1.75 0.97
C ASN A 60 -3.06 -0.87 1.53
N LEU A 61 -3.39 0.39 1.79
CA LEU A 61 -2.48 1.36 2.39
C LEU A 61 -2.55 1.35 3.93
N ARG A 62 -1.37 1.44 4.53
CA ARG A 62 -1.18 1.77 5.95
C ARG A 62 0.00 2.72 6.11
N THR A 63 0.24 3.24 7.31
CA THR A 63 1.52 3.91 7.63
C THR A 63 2.37 3.03 8.54
N GLY A 64 3.62 3.42 8.82
CA GLY A 64 4.47 2.68 9.76
C GLY A 64 3.83 2.48 11.14
N PHE A 65 3.06 3.46 11.61
CA PHE A 65 2.46 3.46 12.95
C PHE A 65 0.96 3.21 12.95
N VAL A 66 0.24 3.59 11.89
CA VAL A 66 -1.23 3.52 11.84
C VAL A 66 -1.66 2.44 10.85
N MET A 67 -2.33 1.41 11.36
CA MET A 67 -2.84 0.30 10.55
C MET A 67 -3.99 0.74 9.62
N LYS A 68 -4.80 1.70 10.05
CA LYS A 68 -5.95 2.25 9.30
C LYS A 68 -5.85 3.78 9.23
N PRO A 69 -5.05 4.35 8.31
CA PRO A 69 -4.89 5.80 8.19
C PRO A 69 -6.11 6.48 7.55
N PHE A 70 -7.01 5.71 6.93
CA PHE A 70 -8.19 6.22 6.24
C PHE A 70 -9.46 5.60 6.81
N PRO A 71 -10.61 6.29 6.77
CA PRO A 71 -11.88 5.74 7.23
C PRO A 71 -12.30 4.49 6.43
N LYS A 72 -11.96 4.45 5.14
CA LYS A 72 -12.16 3.31 4.22
C LYS A 72 -10.82 2.81 3.69
N ALA A 73 -10.73 1.51 3.39
CA ALA A 73 -9.51 0.91 2.84
C ALA A 73 -9.21 1.55 1.48
N VAL A 74 -8.08 2.22 1.37
CA VAL A 74 -7.59 2.78 0.11
C VAL A 74 -6.69 1.74 -0.52
N ARG A 75 -7.11 1.23 -1.69
CA ARG A 75 -6.32 0.31 -2.49
C ARG A 75 -5.71 1.07 -3.66
N VAL A 76 -4.40 0.99 -3.80
CA VAL A 76 -3.71 1.61 -4.93
C VAL A 76 -4.06 0.80 -6.19
N PRO A 77 -4.43 1.44 -7.32
CA PRO A 77 -4.68 0.74 -8.57
C PRO A 77 -3.42 0.04 -9.06
N VAL A 78 -3.58 -1.08 -9.79
CA VAL A 78 -2.47 -1.69 -10.52
C VAL A 78 -2.23 -0.80 -11.75
N PRO A 79 -1.03 -0.23 -11.95
CA PRO A 79 -0.72 0.45 -13.20
C PRO A 79 -0.81 -0.56 -14.34
N GLU A 80 -1.54 -0.21 -15.40
CA GLU A 80 -1.66 -0.98 -16.65
C GLU A 80 -0.30 -1.20 -17.33
#